data_AF-E3J318-F1
#
_entry.id   AF-E3J318-F1
#
_cell.length_a   1.000
_cell.length_b   1.000
_cell.length_c   1.000
_cell.angle_alpha   90.00
_cell.angle_beta   90.00
_cell.angle_gamma   90.00
#
_symmetry.space_group_name_H-M   'P 1'
#
loop_
_entity.id
_entity.type
_entity.pdbx_description
1 polymer ?
#
loop_
_entity_poly.entity_id
_entity_poly.type
_entity_poly.pdbx_seq_one_letter_code
_entity_poly.pdbx_strand_id
1 'polypeptide(L)'
;MSTEVRYYAVGQPGGPTAAAPADDPAWRAGLEAAFWRYEHALLANDLDVLDELFLDDPATLRADGAGVLVGHAQISLFRRSRGAGGRLPAARTVERLHVQVHGPAAALLVAEVLREEDGGRGLQTQLWTAVATDGGEARWRVVAAHVSAAPAASSSAGSASSAGPRSAAGSAPDETSAVWRVRGGPLVAGVGEGPLRGLTVAVKDLFAVQGHRTGAGNPTWLAEAAPEPRHAPAVAALLAAGADVAGIAQTDELAYSLSGTNVHYGTPPNPTAPGVVPGGSTSGPASAVALGLVDVGLGTDTGGSVRVPASYCGLFGIRPTHGAVSAAGVVPLAPSFDTVGWLTRDADTLAQVGAVLLPADPAAGAPTRLLVADDLVAAAEPEVGAALAAVLPALAAAVGLPTRHVPRVAGGRLDDWVTAFRQNQGWEANATHGAWVAAHPGTLGPGVAARFAAAAAVTEGQLRTAQRVRTQVRDILGAALAGGTVLVAPASSSPAPRMDLAVDVKDRVRAATLTLTSGAGLAGLPVVVLPMLRVRDRPVGVALIGAAGTDRALLALATRAAAACPPQQAHTAD
;
A
#
# COMPACT_ATOMS: atom_id res chain seq x y z
N MET A 1 -26.22 -32.27 -6.12
CA MET A 1 -27.03 -31.18 -6.72
C MET A 1 -26.78 -31.20 -8.23
N SER A 2 -27.79 -31.01 -9.06
CA SER A 2 -27.58 -30.90 -10.51
C SER A 2 -27.03 -29.51 -10.83
N THR A 3 -25.86 -29.42 -11.45
CA THR A 3 -25.32 -28.13 -11.92
C THR A 3 -26.27 -27.54 -12.96
N GLU A 4 -26.56 -26.24 -12.87
CA GLU A 4 -27.34 -25.54 -13.87
C GLU A 4 -26.42 -25.05 -15.00
N VAL A 5 -26.65 -25.50 -16.24
CA VAL A 5 -25.90 -25.06 -17.43
C VAL A 5 -26.77 -24.10 -18.27
N ARG A 6 -26.24 -22.90 -18.53
CA ARG A 6 -26.92 -21.85 -19.32
C ARG A 6 -26.14 -21.50 -20.56
N TYR A 7 -26.81 -21.51 -21.71
CA TYR A 7 -26.22 -21.18 -23.01
C TYR A 7 -26.63 -19.78 -23.48
N TYR A 8 -25.64 -19.05 -24.00
CA TYR A 8 -25.77 -17.68 -24.51
C TYR A 8 -25.19 -17.62 -25.92
N ALA A 9 -25.96 -17.13 -26.89
CA ALA A 9 -25.47 -16.86 -28.23
C ALA A 9 -25.02 -15.39 -28.34
N VAL A 10 -23.85 -15.15 -28.94
CA VAL A 10 -23.39 -13.78 -29.26
C VAL A 10 -23.66 -13.50 -30.74
N GLY A 11 -24.46 -12.49 -31.03
CA GLY A 11 -24.67 -12.04 -32.40
C GLY A 11 -23.41 -11.40 -32.97
N GLN A 12 -23.02 -11.79 -34.20
CA GLN A 12 -21.98 -11.08 -34.95
C GLN A 12 -22.55 -9.76 -35.48
N PRO A 13 -21.88 -8.60 -35.33
CA PRO A 13 -22.32 -7.36 -35.97
C PRO A 13 -22.28 -7.51 -37.50
N GLY A 14 -23.45 -7.54 -38.15
CA GLY A 14 -23.58 -7.44 -39.61
C GLY A 14 -23.44 -8.74 -40.43
N GLY A 15 -23.45 -9.93 -39.82
CA GLY A 15 -23.44 -11.22 -40.54
C GLY A 15 -24.73 -12.03 -40.35
N PRO A 16 -25.09 -12.94 -41.27
CA PRO A 16 -26.19 -13.87 -41.02
C PRO A 16 -25.85 -14.72 -39.79
N THR A 17 -26.81 -14.84 -38.87
CA THR A 17 -26.73 -15.80 -37.75
C THR A 17 -26.71 -17.21 -38.35
N ALA A 18 -25.51 -17.80 -38.48
CA ALA A 18 -25.39 -19.23 -38.66
C ALA A 18 -26.19 -19.94 -37.56
N ALA A 19 -26.84 -21.07 -37.86
CA ALA A 19 -27.52 -21.90 -36.85
C ALA A 19 -26.57 -22.07 -35.66
N ALA A 20 -27.00 -21.62 -34.47
CA ALA A 20 -26.12 -21.55 -33.33
C ALA A 20 -25.62 -22.97 -33.01
N PRO A 21 -24.31 -23.22 -32.92
CA PRO A 21 -23.74 -24.51 -32.47
C PRO A 21 -24.28 -24.93 -31.10
N ALA A 22 -24.83 -23.96 -30.36
CA ALA A 22 -25.61 -24.19 -29.17
C ALA A 22 -26.74 -25.19 -29.41
N ASP A 23 -27.45 -25.27 -30.54
CA ASP A 23 -28.61 -26.16 -30.64
C ASP A 23 -28.26 -27.62 -31.00
N ASP A 24 -26.97 -27.93 -31.22
CA ASP A 24 -26.48 -29.28 -31.48
C ASP A 24 -26.17 -30.03 -30.17
N PRO A 25 -26.91 -31.12 -29.85
CA PRO A 25 -26.68 -31.91 -28.64
C PRO A 25 -25.30 -32.55 -28.56
N ALA A 26 -24.72 -32.97 -29.70
CA ALA A 26 -23.41 -33.61 -29.72
C ALA A 26 -22.30 -32.59 -29.45
N TRP A 27 -22.44 -31.38 -29.99
CA TRP A 27 -21.54 -30.26 -29.70
C TRP A 27 -21.56 -29.89 -28.22
N ARG A 28 -22.75 -29.75 -27.62
CA ARG A 28 -22.91 -29.47 -26.17
C ARG A 28 -22.26 -30.56 -25.33
N ALA A 29 -22.60 -31.81 -25.62
CA ALA A 29 -22.09 -32.96 -24.89
C ALA A 29 -20.55 -33.04 -24.93
N GLY A 30 -19.94 -32.78 -26.10
CA GLY A 30 -18.48 -32.78 -26.24
C GLY A 30 -17.79 -31.67 -25.44
N LEU A 31 -18.34 -30.45 -25.46
CA LEU A 31 -17.79 -29.31 -24.72
C LEU A 31 -17.95 -29.48 -23.20
N GLU A 32 -19.13 -29.86 -22.75
CA GLU A 32 -19.40 -30.12 -21.33
C GLU A 32 -18.54 -31.28 -20.82
N ALA A 33 -18.41 -32.38 -21.57
CA ALA A 33 -17.54 -33.50 -21.19
C ALA A 33 -16.08 -33.07 -21.02
N ALA A 34 -15.57 -32.19 -21.89
CA ALA A 34 -14.22 -31.64 -21.77
C ALA A 34 -14.07 -30.74 -20.53
N PHE A 35 -15.06 -29.91 -20.23
CA PHE A 35 -15.08 -29.08 -19.02
C PHE A 35 -15.11 -29.94 -17.74
N TRP A 36 -15.97 -30.96 -17.66
CA TRP A 36 -16.04 -31.82 -16.49
C TRP A 36 -14.78 -32.67 -16.32
N ARG A 37 -14.19 -33.13 -17.43
CA ARG A 37 -12.88 -33.80 -17.41
C ARG A 37 -11.79 -32.87 -16.86
N TYR A 38 -11.81 -31.59 -17.22
CA TYR A 38 -10.91 -30.59 -16.62
C TYR A 38 -11.14 -30.45 -15.12
N GLU A 39 -12.38 -30.28 -14.67
CA GLU A 39 -12.71 -30.12 -13.25
C GLU A 39 -12.28 -31.33 -12.41
N HIS A 40 -12.56 -32.54 -12.91
CA HIS A 40 -12.13 -33.77 -12.25
C HIS A 40 -10.61 -33.87 -12.17
N ALA A 41 -9.90 -33.59 -13.27
CA ALA A 41 -8.44 -33.61 -13.31
C ALA A 41 -7.85 -32.56 -12.36
N LEU A 42 -8.46 -31.38 -12.28
CA LEU A 42 -8.03 -30.31 -11.39
C LEU A 42 -8.16 -30.71 -9.91
N LEU A 43 -9.27 -31.34 -9.51
CA LEU A 43 -9.50 -31.79 -8.14
C LEU A 43 -8.65 -33.02 -7.77
N ALA A 44 -8.43 -33.92 -8.73
CA ALA A 44 -7.57 -35.09 -8.57
C ALA A 44 -6.07 -34.78 -8.68
N ASN A 45 -5.71 -33.54 -9.05
CA ASN A 45 -4.34 -33.13 -9.38
C ASN A 45 -3.71 -33.96 -10.50
N ASP A 46 -4.51 -34.39 -11.46
CA ASP A 46 -4.06 -35.15 -12.63
C ASP A 46 -3.38 -34.19 -13.61
N LEU A 47 -2.06 -34.03 -13.43
CA LEU A 47 -1.26 -33.08 -14.19
C LEU A 47 -1.19 -33.46 -15.68
N ASP A 48 -1.24 -34.76 -16.00
CA ASP A 48 -1.14 -35.23 -17.38
C ASP A 48 -2.41 -34.91 -18.15
N VAL A 49 -3.58 -35.15 -17.56
CA VAL A 49 -4.86 -34.76 -18.16
C VAL A 49 -4.99 -33.24 -18.27
N LEU A 50 -4.53 -32.51 -17.25
CA LEU A 50 -4.56 -31.04 -17.29
C LEU A 50 -3.62 -30.48 -18.37
N ASP A 51 -2.42 -31.04 -18.53
CA ASP A 51 -1.48 -30.62 -19.56
C ASP A 51 -2.04 -30.86 -20.97
N GLU A 52 -2.68 -32.01 -21.16
CA GLU A 52 -3.31 -32.43 -22.42
C GLU A 52 -4.53 -31.57 -22.80
N LEU A 53 -5.27 -31.07 -21.81
CA LEU A 53 -6.47 -30.25 -22.05
C LEU A 53 -6.15 -28.81 -22.47
N PHE A 54 -4.96 -28.29 -22.20
CA PHE A 54 -4.55 -26.99 -22.73
C PHE A 54 -4.12 -27.12 -24.20
N LEU A 55 -4.40 -26.09 -24.99
CA LEU A 55 -3.90 -26.01 -26.35
C LEU A 55 -2.38 -25.89 -26.32
N ASP A 56 -1.69 -26.75 -27.06
CA ASP A 56 -0.24 -26.68 -27.26
C ASP A 56 0.09 -25.55 -28.25
N ASP A 57 0.07 -24.32 -27.74
CA ASP A 57 0.32 -23.10 -28.49
C ASP A 57 1.08 -22.08 -27.63
N PRO A 58 2.04 -21.32 -28.19
CA PRO A 58 2.79 -20.29 -27.48
C PRO A 58 1.93 -19.11 -27.00
N ALA A 59 0.73 -18.91 -27.56
CA ALA A 59 -0.22 -17.88 -27.15
C ALA A 59 -1.25 -18.38 -26.12
N THR A 60 -1.22 -19.65 -25.72
CA THR A 60 -2.13 -20.19 -24.70
C THR A 60 -1.94 -19.47 -23.37
N LEU A 61 -3.03 -19.02 -22.76
CA LEU A 61 -2.99 -18.19 -21.55
C LEU A 61 -3.49 -18.95 -20.32
N ARG A 62 -2.85 -18.68 -19.18
CA ARG A 62 -3.41 -19.02 -17.87
C ARG A 62 -3.17 -17.88 -16.89
N ALA A 63 -4.22 -17.41 -16.25
CA ALA A 63 -4.18 -16.34 -15.27
C ALA A 63 -4.80 -16.78 -13.93
N ASP A 64 -4.32 -16.17 -12.85
CA ASP A 64 -4.96 -16.12 -11.54
C ASP A 64 -4.53 -14.82 -10.82
N GLY A 65 -4.81 -14.71 -9.52
CA GLY A 65 -4.38 -13.57 -8.70
C GLY A 65 -2.86 -13.34 -8.67
N ALA A 66 -2.03 -14.31 -9.08
CA ALA A 66 -0.58 -14.19 -9.12
C ALA A 66 -0.02 -13.67 -10.46
N GLY A 67 -0.85 -13.53 -11.50
CA GLY A 67 -0.46 -13.01 -12.81
C GLY A 67 -0.82 -13.93 -13.98
N VAL A 68 -0.23 -13.66 -15.15
CA VAL A 68 -0.54 -14.34 -16.41
C VAL A 68 0.68 -15.15 -16.89
N LEU A 69 0.47 -16.44 -17.11
CA LEU A 69 1.38 -17.33 -17.82
C LEU A 69 0.98 -17.40 -19.29
N VAL A 70 1.99 -17.34 -20.16
CA VAL A 70 1.84 -17.34 -21.62
C VAL A 70 2.64 -18.51 -22.19
N GLY A 71 1.96 -19.33 -22.99
CA GLY A 71 2.49 -20.52 -23.66
C GLY A 71 2.26 -21.82 -22.88
N HIS A 72 1.89 -22.87 -23.61
CA HIS A 72 1.65 -24.22 -23.06
C HIS A 72 2.79 -24.70 -22.16
N ALA A 73 4.03 -24.67 -22.65
CA ALA A 73 5.20 -25.13 -21.89
C ALA A 73 5.38 -24.44 -20.53
N GLN A 74 5.08 -23.14 -20.41
CA GLN A 74 5.15 -22.41 -19.14
C GLN A 74 4.06 -22.87 -18.17
N ILE A 75 2.86 -23.12 -18.68
CA ILE A 75 1.73 -23.63 -17.90
C ILE A 75 2.02 -25.06 -17.41
N SER A 76 2.59 -25.91 -18.26
CA SER A 76 3.02 -27.27 -17.91
C SER A 76 4.10 -27.29 -16.82
N LEU A 77 5.12 -26.43 -16.96
CA LEU A 77 6.19 -26.28 -15.98
C LEU A 77 5.65 -25.79 -14.64
N PHE A 78 4.75 -24.80 -14.65
CA PHE A 78 4.07 -24.29 -13.46
C PHE A 78 3.26 -25.38 -12.74
N ARG A 79 2.58 -26.26 -13.49
CA ARG A 79 1.81 -27.37 -12.92
C ARG A 79 2.71 -28.43 -12.31
N ARG A 80 3.80 -28.80 -12.99
CA ARG A 80 4.78 -29.79 -12.52
C ARG A 80 5.57 -29.31 -11.30
N SER A 81 5.88 -28.01 -11.19
CA SER A 81 6.61 -27.45 -10.05
C SER A 81 5.80 -27.43 -8.75
N ARG A 82 4.48 -27.66 -8.80
CA ARG A 82 3.59 -27.81 -7.63
C ARG A 82 3.57 -29.22 -7.00
N GLY A 83 4.41 -30.16 -7.45
CA GLY A 83 4.33 -31.59 -7.11
C GLY A 83 4.07 -31.93 -5.63
N ALA A 84 3.32 -33.03 -5.38
CA ALA A 84 2.97 -33.76 -4.14
C ALA A 84 2.66 -33.02 -2.80
N GLY A 85 3.17 -31.81 -2.58
CA GLY A 85 2.97 -30.96 -1.40
C GLY A 85 2.40 -29.57 -1.71
N GLY A 86 2.04 -29.27 -2.97
CA GLY A 86 1.26 -28.07 -3.31
C GLY A 86 -0.17 -28.18 -2.80
N ARG A 87 -0.71 -27.10 -2.21
CA ARG A 87 -2.11 -27.07 -1.74
C ARG A 87 -3.03 -27.25 -2.96
N LEU A 88 -3.74 -28.37 -3.00
CA LEU A 88 -4.79 -28.62 -3.98
C LEU A 88 -5.87 -27.53 -3.88
N PRO A 89 -6.60 -27.25 -4.97
CA PRO A 89 -7.83 -26.49 -4.85
C PRO A 89 -8.69 -27.14 -3.75
N ALA A 90 -9.20 -26.32 -2.81
CA ALA A 90 -10.14 -26.81 -1.81
C ALA A 90 -11.28 -27.55 -2.52
N ALA A 91 -11.80 -28.60 -1.89
CA ALA A 91 -12.97 -29.30 -2.40
C ALA A 91 -14.05 -28.29 -2.75
N ARG A 92 -14.58 -28.38 -3.97
CA ARG A 92 -15.52 -27.39 -4.51
C ARG A 92 -16.55 -28.06 -5.41
N THR A 93 -17.71 -27.44 -5.47
CA THR A 93 -18.79 -27.81 -6.39
C THR A 93 -19.01 -26.69 -7.39
N VAL A 94 -19.35 -27.04 -8.64
CA VAL A 94 -19.79 -26.06 -9.65
C VAL A 94 -21.31 -25.90 -9.50
N GLU A 95 -21.75 -24.74 -9.01
CA GLU A 95 -23.19 -24.46 -8.84
C GLU A 95 -23.84 -24.14 -10.19
N ARG A 96 -23.17 -23.31 -10.99
CA ARG A 96 -23.65 -22.84 -12.30
C ARG A 96 -22.53 -22.79 -13.33
N LEU A 97 -22.86 -23.15 -14.56
CA LEU A 97 -21.97 -23.04 -15.73
C LEU A 97 -22.64 -22.18 -16.80
N HIS A 98 -22.00 -21.08 -17.15
CA HIS A 98 -22.42 -20.17 -18.21
C HIS A 98 -21.58 -20.43 -19.46
N VAL A 99 -22.22 -20.73 -20.59
CA VAL A 99 -21.56 -21.03 -21.86
C VAL A 99 -21.95 -19.97 -22.88
N GLN A 100 -20.98 -19.14 -23.28
CA GLN A 100 -21.15 -18.16 -24.35
C GLN A 100 -20.51 -18.70 -25.64
N VAL A 101 -21.34 -18.91 -26.67
CA VAL A 101 -20.93 -19.52 -27.94
C VAL A 101 -20.39 -18.45 -28.89
N HIS A 102 -19.14 -18.61 -29.33
CA HIS A 102 -18.43 -17.69 -30.24
C HIS A 102 -18.23 -18.26 -31.64
N GLY A 103 -18.86 -19.40 -31.94
CA GLY A 103 -18.82 -20.07 -33.23
C GLY A 103 -18.75 -21.59 -33.06
N PRO A 104 -18.72 -22.37 -34.17
CA PRO A 104 -18.70 -23.83 -34.10
C PRO A 104 -17.41 -24.37 -33.45
N ALA A 105 -16.34 -23.59 -33.46
CA ALA A 105 -15.04 -23.99 -32.95
C ALA A 105 -14.63 -23.25 -31.66
N ALA A 106 -15.46 -22.40 -31.06
CA ALA A 106 -15.05 -21.62 -29.89
C ALA A 106 -16.19 -21.33 -28.92
N ALA A 107 -15.90 -21.46 -27.62
CA ALA A 107 -16.84 -21.17 -26.55
C ALA A 107 -16.13 -20.60 -25.31
N LEU A 108 -16.73 -19.58 -24.70
CA LEU A 108 -16.31 -19.04 -23.41
C LEU A 108 -17.18 -19.66 -22.32
N LEU A 109 -16.55 -20.27 -21.32
CA LEU A 109 -17.20 -20.88 -20.17
C LEU A 109 -16.89 -20.05 -18.93
N VAL A 110 -17.90 -19.73 -18.13
CA VAL A 110 -17.75 -19.14 -16.80
C VAL A 110 -18.47 -20.02 -15.79
N ALA A 111 -17.71 -20.63 -14.90
CA ALA A 111 -18.21 -21.49 -13.84
C ALA A 111 -18.23 -20.74 -12.50
N GLU A 112 -19.37 -20.77 -11.83
CA GLU A 112 -19.51 -20.35 -10.44
C GLU A 112 -19.24 -21.55 -9.53
N VAL A 113 -18.23 -21.42 -8.67
CA VAL A 113 -17.81 -22.50 -7.77
C VAL A 113 -18.07 -22.15 -6.32
N LEU A 114 -18.52 -23.14 -5.55
CA LEU A 114 -18.68 -23.05 -4.10
C LEU A 114 -17.66 -23.97 -3.43
N ARG A 115 -16.81 -23.39 -2.59
CA ARG A 115 -15.84 -24.14 -1.77
C ARG A 115 -16.56 -24.83 -0.63
N GLU A 116 -16.36 -26.13 -0.50
CA GLU A 116 -17.01 -26.95 0.53
C GLU A 116 -16.44 -26.67 1.93
N GLU A 117 -15.17 -26.25 2.03
CA GLU A 117 -14.49 -26.01 3.31
C GLU A 117 -15.02 -24.78 4.08
N ASP A 118 -15.38 -23.70 3.38
CA ASP A 118 -15.71 -22.40 3.99
C ASP A 118 -16.92 -21.70 3.37
N GLY A 119 -17.61 -22.35 2.41
CA GLY A 119 -18.73 -21.75 1.69
C GLY A 119 -18.34 -20.57 0.80
N GLY A 120 -17.04 -20.33 0.58
CA GLY A 120 -16.53 -19.25 -0.26
C GLY A 120 -16.90 -19.46 -1.73
N ARG A 121 -17.34 -18.39 -2.40
CA ARG A 121 -17.68 -18.41 -3.83
C ARG A 121 -16.46 -18.03 -4.69
N GLY A 122 -16.34 -18.63 -5.86
CA GLY A 122 -15.27 -18.33 -6.81
C GLY A 122 -15.77 -18.34 -8.25
N LEU A 123 -14.96 -17.80 -9.14
CA LEU A 123 -15.21 -17.82 -10.58
C LEU A 123 -14.06 -18.48 -11.30
N GLN A 124 -14.41 -19.31 -12.28
CA GLN A 124 -13.48 -19.86 -13.25
C GLN A 124 -13.95 -19.53 -14.65
N THR A 125 -13.13 -18.78 -15.38
CA THR A 125 -13.40 -18.40 -16.77
C THR A 125 -12.45 -19.14 -17.69
N GLN A 126 -12.95 -19.76 -18.75
CA GLN A 126 -12.15 -20.50 -19.71
C GLN A 126 -12.62 -20.24 -21.14
N LEU A 127 -11.69 -19.93 -22.04
CA LEU A 127 -11.94 -19.95 -23.47
C LEU A 127 -11.50 -21.30 -24.04
N TRP A 128 -12.42 -21.99 -24.68
CA TRP A 128 -12.22 -23.29 -25.29
C TRP A 128 -12.27 -23.20 -26.81
N THR A 129 -11.42 -23.98 -27.48
CA THR A 129 -11.40 -24.15 -28.94
C THR A 129 -11.56 -25.62 -29.32
N ALA A 130 -12.25 -25.88 -30.42
CA ALA A 130 -12.39 -27.22 -31.00
C ALA A 130 -11.25 -27.45 -31.99
N VAL A 131 -10.46 -28.50 -31.76
CA VAL A 131 -9.40 -28.94 -32.66
C VAL A 131 -9.88 -30.17 -33.42
N ALA A 132 -9.80 -30.12 -34.75
CA ALA A 132 -10.13 -31.27 -35.60
C ALA A 132 -9.15 -32.42 -35.34
N THR A 133 -9.68 -33.64 -35.27
CA THR A 133 -8.86 -34.86 -35.19
C THR A 133 -9.06 -35.69 -36.44
N ASP A 134 -8.08 -36.54 -36.77
CA ASP A 134 -8.09 -37.40 -37.97
C ASP A 134 -9.31 -38.36 -38.02
N GLY A 135 -10.05 -38.53 -36.91
CA GLY A 135 -11.26 -39.33 -36.79
C GLY A 135 -12.59 -38.57 -36.95
N GLY A 136 -12.57 -37.26 -37.22
CA GLY A 136 -13.77 -36.44 -37.44
C GLY A 136 -14.48 -35.95 -36.17
N GLU A 137 -14.12 -36.44 -34.99
CA GLU A 137 -14.59 -35.90 -33.70
C GLU A 137 -13.75 -34.70 -33.27
N ALA A 138 -14.42 -33.60 -32.90
CA ALA A 138 -13.75 -32.41 -32.41
C ALA A 138 -13.28 -32.59 -30.97
N ARG A 139 -11.99 -32.31 -30.71
CA ARG A 139 -11.42 -32.34 -29.36
C ARG A 139 -11.28 -30.93 -28.82
N TRP A 140 -11.89 -30.67 -27.67
CA TRP A 140 -11.87 -29.36 -27.04
C TRP A 140 -10.57 -29.11 -26.26
N ARG A 141 -10.04 -27.89 -26.39
CA ARG A 141 -8.82 -27.42 -25.75
C ARG A 141 -9.00 -26.06 -25.11
N VAL A 142 -8.39 -25.86 -23.94
CA VAL A 142 -8.33 -24.57 -23.27
C VAL A 142 -7.29 -23.68 -23.95
N VAL A 143 -7.74 -22.54 -24.47
CA VAL A 143 -6.89 -21.49 -25.07
C VAL A 143 -6.54 -20.42 -24.04
N ALA A 144 -7.49 -20.12 -23.15
CA ALA A 144 -7.26 -19.22 -22.03
C ALA A 144 -8.00 -19.73 -20.80
N ALA A 145 -7.37 -19.67 -19.62
CA ALA A 145 -8.04 -19.93 -18.35
C ALA A 145 -7.73 -18.82 -17.35
N HIS A 146 -8.73 -18.38 -16.60
CA HIS A 146 -8.60 -17.46 -15.48
C HIS A 146 -9.36 -18.02 -14.28
N VAL A 147 -8.69 -18.08 -13.13
CA VAL A 147 -9.32 -18.52 -11.87
C VAL A 147 -9.23 -17.40 -10.85
N SER A 148 -10.38 -16.93 -10.36
CA SER A 148 -10.49 -15.95 -9.29
C SER A 148 -11.12 -16.62 -8.06
N ALA A 149 -10.37 -16.74 -6.97
CA ALA A 149 -10.93 -17.13 -5.69
C ALA A 149 -11.35 -15.87 -4.93
N ALA A 150 -12.59 -15.80 -4.42
CA ALA A 150 -12.92 -14.76 -3.46
C ALA A 150 -12.19 -15.02 -2.12
N PRO A 151 -11.82 -13.97 -1.36
CA PRO A 151 -11.30 -14.15 -0.01
C PRO A 151 -12.33 -14.85 0.88
N ALA A 152 -11.86 -15.71 1.79
CA ALA A 152 -12.73 -16.44 2.72
C ALA A 152 -13.56 -15.45 3.56
N ALA A 153 -14.85 -15.75 3.73
CA ALA A 153 -15.71 -15.00 4.64
C ALA A 153 -15.19 -15.16 6.07
N SER A 154 -14.95 -14.06 6.77
CA SER A 154 -14.58 -14.07 8.19
C SER A 154 -15.77 -14.53 9.03
N SER A 155 -15.82 -15.82 9.36
CA SER A 155 -16.70 -16.31 10.42
C SER A 155 -16.03 -16.07 11.78
N SER A 156 -16.74 -15.31 12.61
CA SER A 156 -16.43 -15.16 14.03
C SER A 156 -16.96 -16.38 14.81
N ALA A 157 -16.25 -16.70 15.90
CA ALA A 157 -16.57 -17.63 17.00
C ALA A 157 -15.90 -19.02 16.99
N GLY A 158 -15.14 -19.29 18.08
CA GLY A 158 -15.15 -20.60 18.76
C GLY A 158 -13.82 -21.36 18.94
N SER A 159 -13.18 -21.14 20.09
CA SER A 159 -12.47 -22.15 20.93
C SER A 159 -11.20 -22.90 20.43
N ALA A 160 -10.07 -22.49 21.03
CA ALA A 160 -8.94 -23.27 21.59
C ALA A 160 -8.68 -24.74 21.16
N SER A 161 -7.43 -25.04 20.75
CA SER A 161 -6.48 -25.88 21.52
C SER A 161 -5.06 -25.90 20.90
N SER A 162 -4.11 -26.32 21.73
CA SER A 162 -2.64 -26.23 21.67
C SER A 162 -1.90 -27.09 20.62
N ALA A 163 -0.81 -26.55 20.03
CA ALA A 163 0.45 -27.28 19.76
C ALA A 163 1.59 -26.32 19.34
N GLY A 164 2.81 -26.58 19.83
CA GLY A 164 4.02 -25.75 19.67
C GLY A 164 4.69 -25.75 18.28
N PRO A 165 5.89 -25.15 18.17
CA PRO A 165 6.35 -24.45 16.97
C PRO A 165 6.93 -25.40 15.92
N ARG A 166 6.53 -25.22 14.66
CA ARG A 166 7.25 -25.76 13.50
C ARG A 166 7.72 -24.61 12.61
N SER A 167 9.00 -24.68 12.27
CA SER A 167 9.76 -23.74 11.47
C SER A 167 9.24 -23.62 10.04
N ALA A 168 9.40 -22.42 9.50
CA ALA A 168 9.05 -21.99 8.15
C ALA A 168 9.67 -22.83 7.01
N ALA A 169 8.90 -23.04 5.94
CA ALA A 169 9.40 -23.18 4.58
C ALA A 169 8.27 -22.87 3.55
N GLY A 170 8.49 -21.85 2.73
CA GLY A 170 7.99 -21.71 1.35
C GLY A 170 6.48 -21.71 1.10
N SER A 171 5.84 -20.55 1.21
CA SER A 171 4.54 -20.28 0.56
C SER A 171 4.71 -19.13 -0.44
N ALA A 172 4.21 -19.32 -1.67
CA ALA A 172 4.11 -18.27 -2.69
C ALA A 172 3.32 -17.05 -2.15
N PRO A 173 3.52 -15.85 -2.72
CA PRO A 173 3.06 -14.61 -2.12
C PRO A 173 1.53 -14.52 -2.14
N ASP A 174 0.94 -14.40 -0.95
CA ASP A 174 -0.39 -13.85 -0.69
C ASP A 174 -0.51 -12.49 -1.43
N GLU A 175 -1.66 -12.09 -1.97
CA GLU A 175 -1.85 -10.75 -2.57
C GLU A 175 -1.53 -9.62 -1.57
N THR A 176 -1.47 -9.96 -0.27
CA THR A 176 -0.96 -9.09 0.79
C THR A 176 0.56 -9.17 1.04
N SER A 177 1.34 -9.91 0.25
CA SER A 177 2.80 -10.04 0.41
C SER A 177 3.56 -8.74 0.16
N ALA A 178 3.01 -7.90 -0.72
CA ALA A 178 3.52 -6.56 -0.93
C ALA A 178 3.18 -5.65 0.27
N VAL A 179 2.15 -5.98 1.06
CA VAL A 179 1.80 -5.28 2.31
C VAL A 179 2.66 -5.80 3.47
N TRP A 180 2.80 -7.12 3.61
CA TRP A 180 3.40 -7.78 4.77
C TRP A 180 4.70 -8.50 4.42
N ARG A 181 5.75 -8.26 5.21
CA ARG A 181 6.90 -9.16 5.26
C ARG A 181 6.61 -10.38 6.13
N VAL A 182 5.98 -10.15 7.29
CA VAL A 182 5.54 -11.19 8.22
C VAL A 182 4.17 -10.79 8.77
N ARG A 183 3.21 -11.70 8.75
CA ARG A 183 1.88 -11.51 9.32
C ARG A 183 1.57 -12.64 10.31
N GLY A 184 0.92 -12.31 11.41
CA GLY A 184 0.41 -13.26 12.39
C GLY A 184 -1.05 -12.95 12.74
N GLY A 185 -1.62 -13.72 13.66
CA GLY A 185 -2.99 -13.52 14.15
C GLY A 185 -3.11 -13.55 15.67
N PRO A 186 -2.52 -12.59 16.42
CA PRO A 186 -1.56 -11.54 16.03
C PRO A 186 -0.11 -12.06 15.92
N LEU A 187 0.83 -11.26 15.41
CA LEU A 187 2.26 -11.60 15.41
C LEU A 187 2.86 -11.46 16.81
N VAL A 188 2.53 -10.36 17.51
CA VAL A 188 2.88 -10.13 18.92
C VAL A 188 1.64 -9.61 19.62
N ALA A 189 1.18 -10.31 20.65
CA ALA A 189 0.02 -9.90 21.43
C ALA A 189 0.37 -8.72 22.35
N GLY A 190 -0.57 -7.78 22.48
CA GLY A 190 -0.55 -6.74 23.49
C GLY A 190 -0.60 -7.35 24.89
N VAL A 191 0.06 -6.70 25.84
CA VAL A 191 0.26 -7.23 27.20
C VAL A 191 -0.48 -6.43 28.27
N GLY A 192 -1.18 -5.36 27.90
CA GLY A 192 -1.88 -4.48 28.82
C GLY A 192 -3.38 -4.31 28.52
N GLU A 193 -4.14 -3.90 29.53
CA GLU A 193 -5.56 -3.53 29.42
C GLU A 193 -5.74 -2.03 29.12
N GLY A 194 -4.79 -1.46 28.36
CA GLY A 194 -4.69 -0.02 28.13
C GLY A 194 -5.70 0.53 27.10
N PRO A 195 -5.60 1.82 26.77
CA PRO A 195 -6.58 2.50 25.92
C PRO A 195 -6.59 2.00 24.47
N LEU A 196 -5.60 1.22 24.04
CA LEU A 196 -5.51 0.67 22.69
C LEU A 196 -5.91 -0.81 22.61
N ARG A 197 -6.50 -1.36 23.69
CA ARG A 197 -6.99 -2.74 23.71
C ARG A 197 -7.95 -3.01 22.55
N GLY A 198 -7.69 -4.09 21.83
CA GLY A 198 -8.51 -4.52 20.68
C GLY A 198 -8.14 -3.83 19.37
N LEU A 199 -7.20 -2.89 19.37
CA LEU A 199 -6.64 -2.31 18.16
C LEU A 199 -5.46 -3.15 17.67
N THR A 200 -5.30 -3.17 16.35
CA THR A 200 -4.22 -3.89 15.67
C THR A 200 -3.26 -2.95 14.95
N VAL A 201 -1.97 -3.31 14.92
CA VAL A 201 -0.88 -2.47 14.40
C VAL A 201 -0.12 -3.19 13.27
N ALA A 202 0.03 -2.51 12.13
CA ALA A 202 1.04 -2.83 11.13
C ALA A 202 2.32 -2.05 11.43
N VAL A 203 3.41 -2.75 11.74
CA VAL A 203 4.69 -2.13 12.06
C VAL A 203 5.55 -2.08 10.80
N LYS A 204 5.94 -0.89 10.34
CA LYS A 204 6.89 -0.74 9.21
C LYS A 204 8.16 -1.56 9.45
N ASP A 205 8.69 -2.18 8.41
CA ASP A 205 9.92 -3.00 8.45
C ASP A 205 11.23 -2.20 8.61
N LEU A 206 11.21 -1.23 9.51
CA LEU A 206 12.36 -0.49 10.02
C LEU A 206 12.44 -0.56 11.55
N PHE A 207 11.36 -0.96 12.22
CA PHE A 207 11.30 -1.01 13.67
C PHE A 207 11.74 -2.38 14.17
N ALA A 208 12.54 -2.37 15.23
CA ALA A 208 12.87 -3.57 15.96
C ALA A 208 11.60 -4.18 16.58
N VAL A 209 11.32 -5.42 16.23
CA VAL A 209 10.29 -6.26 16.85
C VAL A 209 11.00 -7.47 17.42
N GLN A 210 10.93 -7.64 18.75
CA GLN A 210 11.65 -8.69 19.47
C GLN A 210 11.47 -10.06 18.81
N GLY A 211 12.57 -10.78 18.60
CA GLY A 211 12.59 -12.10 17.98
C GLY A 211 12.51 -12.10 16.44
N HIS A 212 12.31 -10.95 15.81
CA HIS A 212 12.26 -10.82 14.35
C HIS A 212 13.44 -10.00 13.83
N ARG A 213 13.90 -10.33 12.62
CA ARG A 213 14.89 -9.55 11.88
C ARG A 213 14.23 -8.31 11.29
N THR A 214 14.97 -7.20 11.17
CA THR A 214 14.52 -5.98 10.48
C THR A 214 15.02 -5.99 9.04
N GLY A 215 14.13 -5.95 8.05
CA GLY A 215 14.49 -6.14 6.64
C GLY A 215 14.77 -4.86 5.85
N ALA A 216 14.31 -3.70 6.34
CA ALA A 216 14.51 -2.40 5.69
C ALA A 216 14.11 -2.37 4.20
N GLY A 217 13.17 -3.23 3.79
CA GLY A 217 12.74 -3.34 2.39
C GLY A 217 13.83 -3.82 1.42
N ASN A 218 14.90 -4.49 1.90
CA ASN A 218 15.94 -5.06 1.06
C ASN A 218 16.25 -6.52 1.45
N PRO A 219 16.24 -7.48 0.52
CA PRO A 219 16.44 -8.89 0.83
C PRO A 219 17.87 -9.23 1.31
N THR A 220 18.89 -8.55 0.79
CA THR A 220 20.28 -8.71 1.24
C THR A 220 20.44 -8.21 2.68
N TRP A 221 19.90 -7.03 2.97
CA TRP A 221 19.86 -6.49 4.33
C TRP A 221 19.18 -7.47 5.30
N LEU A 222 18.01 -8.00 4.92
CA LEU A 222 17.26 -8.95 5.74
C LEU A 222 18.03 -10.26 5.99
N ALA A 223 18.79 -10.74 4.99
CA ALA A 223 19.57 -11.97 5.11
C ALA A 223 20.70 -11.83 6.15
N GLU A 224 21.32 -10.65 6.22
CA GLU A 224 22.40 -10.30 7.14
C GLU A 224 21.91 -9.88 8.53
N ALA A 225 20.67 -9.38 8.63
CA ALA A 225 20.10 -8.93 9.89
C ALA A 225 19.96 -10.07 10.91
N ALA A 226 20.37 -9.81 12.15
CA ALA A 226 20.08 -10.67 13.29
C ALA A 226 18.66 -10.40 13.82
N PRO A 227 18.00 -11.39 14.45
CA PRO A 227 16.77 -11.15 15.19
C PRO A 227 16.98 -10.11 16.31
N GLU A 228 16.03 -9.19 16.44
CA GLU A 228 16.13 -8.10 17.40
C GLU A 228 15.92 -8.61 18.83
N PRO A 229 16.77 -8.22 19.79
CA PRO A 229 16.67 -8.71 21.17
C PRO A 229 15.54 -8.05 21.98
N ARG A 230 15.00 -6.92 21.50
CA ARG A 230 13.95 -6.15 22.16
C ARG A 230 13.15 -5.35 21.15
N HIS A 231 11.91 -5.03 21.51
CA HIS A 231 11.09 -4.10 20.73
C HIS A 231 11.69 -2.69 20.74
N ALA A 232 11.50 -1.94 19.63
CA ALA A 232 11.67 -0.49 19.62
C ALA A 232 10.72 0.15 20.66
N PRO A 233 11.10 1.25 21.34
CA PRO A 233 10.28 1.83 22.40
C PRO A 233 8.85 2.19 21.96
N ALA A 234 8.67 2.65 20.73
CA ALA A 234 7.34 2.92 20.17
C ALA A 234 6.49 1.64 20.08
N VAL A 235 7.07 0.54 19.60
CA VAL A 235 6.38 -0.77 19.51
C VAL A 235 6.04 -1.28 20.93
N ALA A 236 6.99 -1.20 21.86
CA ALA A 236 6.78 -1.59 23.24
C ALA A 236 5.67 -0.79 23.93
N ALA A 237 5.60 0.53 23.70
CA ALA A 237 4.58 1.40 24.26
C ALA A 237 3.17 1.05 23.74
N LEU A 238 3.04 0.72 22.45
CA LEU A 238 1.75 0.29 21.88
C LEU A 238 1.29 -1.05 22.45
N LEU A 239 2.21 -2.03 22.55
CA LEU A 239 1.93 -3.34 23.17
C LEU A 239 1.52 -3.20 24.64
N ALA A 240 2.21 -2.34 25.40
CA ALA A 240 1.90 -2.04 26.80
C ALA A 240 0.54 -1.32 26.96
N ALA A 241 0.13 -0.53 25.96
CA ALA A 241 -1.19 0.08 25.91
C ALA A 241 -2.30 -0.85 25.41
N GLY A 242 -1.99 -2.12 25.13
CA GLY A 242 -2.95 -3.17 24.79
C GLY A 242 -3.19 -3.40 23.30
N ALA A 243 -2.47 -2.71 22.42
CA ALA A 243 -2.57 -2.95 20.99
C ALA A 243 -1.83 -4.24 20.59
N ASP A 244 -2.38 -5.01 19.66
CA ASP A 244 -1.74 -6.18 19.08
C ASP A 244 -0.91 -5.79 17.85
N VAL A 245 0.31 -6.30 17.71
CA VAL A 245 1.04 -6.21 16.43
C VAL A 245 0.56 -7.33 15.52
N ALA A 246 -0.17 -6.97 14.46
CA ALA A 246 -0.66 -7.93 13.46
C ALA A 246 0.45 -8.44 12.55
N GLY A 247 1.47 -7.61 12.29
CA GLY A 247 2.56 -7.99 11.41
C GLY A 247 3.61 -6.91 11.23
N ILE A 248 4.71 -7.32 10.59
CA ILE A 248 5.76 -6.43 10.09
C ILE A 248 5.48 -6.19 8.60
N ALA A 249 5.18 -4.94 8.26
CA ALA A 249 4.74 -4.51 6.95
C ALA A 249 5.89 -3.96 6.10
N GLN A 250 5.83 -4.21 4.80
CA GLN A 250 6.83 -3.78 3.83
C GLN A 250 7.01 -2.26 3.81
N THR A 251 8.17 -1.83 3.36
CA THR A 251 8.58 -0.43 3.23
C THR A 251 9.27 -0.22 1.88
N ASP A 252 9.34 1.02 1.43
CA ASP A 252 10.31 1.37 0.39
C ASP A 252 11.72 1.05 0.93
N GLU A 253 12.56 0.55 0.04
CA GLU A 253 13.93 0.13 0.32
C GLU A 253 14.74 1.24 1.04
N LEU A 254 15.30 0.88 2.20
CA LEU A 254 16.06 1.74 3.12
C LEU A 254 15.35 3.06 3.47
N ALA A 255 14.02 3.07 3.37
CA ALA A 255 13.18 4.25 3.54
C ALA A 255 13.44 5.41 2.55
N TYR A 256 14.34 5.25 1.56
CA TYR A 256 14.88 6.38 0.77
C TYR A 256 14.04 6.68 -0.48
N SER A 257 12.73 6.77 -0.31
CA SER A 257 11.75 7.05 -1.37
C SER A 257 10.45 7.63 -0.80
N LEU A 258 9.60 8.15 -1.70
CA LEU A 258 8.25 8.64 -1.43
C LEU A 258 7.18 7.94 -2.27
N SER A 259 7.57 7.03 -3.17
CA SER A 259 6.65 6.44 -4.14
C SER A 259 5.76 5.37 -3.53
N GLY A 260 6.25 4.57 -2.59
CA GLY A 260 5.54 3.39 -2.14
C GLY A 260 5.85 2.12 -2.92
N THR A 261 6.88 2.15 -3.78
CA THR A 261 7.23 1.05 -4.68
C THR A 261 8.51 0.37 -4.22
N ASN A 262 8.53 -0.96 -4.19
CA ASN A 262 9.73 -1.73 -3.89
C ASN A 262 10.02 -2.74 -5.01
N VAL A 263 11.23 -2.73 -5.57
CA VAL A 263 11.60 -3.63 -6.68
C VAL A 263 11.68 -5.10 -6.25
N HIS A 264 11.97 -5.35 -4.97
CA HIS A 264 12.18 -6.70 -4.43
C HIS A 264 10.87 -7.35 -3.98
N TYR A 265 9.96 -6.55 -3.42
CA TYR A 265 8.74 -7.04 -2.78
C TYR A 265 7.44 -6.59 -3.46
N GLY A 266 7.54 -5.82 -4.54
CA GLY A 266 6.41 -5.24 -5.25
C GLY A 266 5.87 -3.96 -4.59
N THR A 267 4.71 -3.52 -5.06
CA THR A 267 4.03 -2.31 -4.58
C THR A 267 2.77 -2.71 -3.83
N PRO A 268 2.62 -2.37 -2.54
CA PRO A 268 1.37 -2.57 -1.83
C PRO A 268 0.19 -1.88 -2.56
N PRO A 269 -1.01 -2.47 -2.56
CA PRO A 269 -2.17 -1.88 -3.22
C PRO A 269 -2.66 -0.61 -2.53
N ASN A 270 -3.06 0.39 -3.32
CA ASN A 270 -3.79 1.56 -2.84
C ASN A 270 -5.28 1.39 -3.18
N PRO A 271 -6.19 1.21 -2.20
CA PRO A 271 -7.60 0.94 -2.47
C PRO A 271 -8.37 2.14 -3.04
N THR A 272 -7.75 3.31 -3.13
CA THR A 272 -8.40 4.53 -3.65
C THR A 272 -8.53 4.53 -5.17
N ALA A 273 -7.68 3.79 -5.89
CA ALA A 273 -7.80 3.56 -7.32
C ALA A 273 -6.89 2.41 -7.79
N PRO A 274 -7.31 1.58 -8.76
CA PRO A 274 -6.43 0.57 -9.35
C PRO A 274 -5.20 1.19 -10.02
N GLY A 275 -4.04 0.58 -9.81
CA GLY A 275 -2.81 0.95 -10.51
C GLY A 275 -2.17 2.25 -10.04
N VAL A 276 -2.61 2.86 -8.94
CA VAL A 276 -1.93 4.01 -8.31
C VAL A 276 -1.03 3.56 -7.17
N VAL A 277 0.00 4.35 -6.89
CA VAL A 277 0.91 4.06 -5.78
C VAL A 277 0.28 4.40 -4.43
N PRO A 278 0.60 3.67 -3.34
CA PRO A 278 0.15 4.03 -1.99
C PRO A 278 0.90 5.24 -1.41
N GLY A 279 2.02 5.65 -2.02
CA GLY A 279 2.96 6.58 -1.40
C GLY A 279 3.88 5.86 -0.42
N GLY A 280 4.98 6.50 -0.04
CA GLY A 280 6.02 5.85 0.75
C GLY A 280 6.85 6.82 1.57
N SER A 281 7.78 6.33 2.37
CA SER A 281 8.21 4.92 2.46
C SER A 281 7.37 4.04 3.39
N THR A 282 6.41 4.60 4.14
CA THR A 282 5.48 3.82 5.00
C THR A 282 4.33 3.24 4.17
N SER A 283 4.67 2.45 3.15
CA SER A 283 3.74 2.01 2.11
C SER A 283 2.91 0.79 2.52
N GLY A 284 3.54 -0.24 3.09
CA GLY A 284 2.85 -1.41 3.64
C GLY A 284 1.87 -1.04 4.76
N PRO A 285 2.29 -0.33 5.83
CA PRO A 285 1.38 0.05 6.91
C PRO A 285 0.21 0.93 6.43
N ALA A 286 0.46 1.88 5.52
CA ALA A 286 -0.62 2.72 4.98
C ALA A 286 -1.64 1.88 4.19
N SER A 287 -1.17 0.96 3.36
CA SER A 287 -2.06 0.07 2.59
C SER A 287 -2.83 -0.87 3.50
N ALA A 288 -2.19 -1.40 4.56
CA ALA A 288 -2.85 -2.24 5.54
C ALA A 288 -3.99 -1.52 6.26
N VAL A 289 -3.77 -0.25 6.66
CA VAL A 289 -4.81 0.59 7.29
C VAL A 289 -5.91 0.91 6.28
N ALA A 290 -5.57 1.33 5.07
CA ALA A 290 -6.54 1.70 4.04
C ALA A 290 -7.42 0.52 3.59
N LEU A 291 -6.88 -0.69 3.60
CA LEU A 291 -7.60 -1.93 3.26
C LEU A 291 -8.44 -2.50 4.40
N GLY A 292 -8.44 -1.90 5.60
CA GLY A 292 -9.18 -2.48 6.73
C GLY A 292 -8.45 -3.64 7.42
N LEU A 293 -7.19 -3.92 7.09
CA LEU A 293 -6.45 -5.07 7.64
C LEU A 293 -5.93 -4.85 9.05
N VAL A 294 -5.68 -3.59 9.41
CA VAL A 294 -5.30 -3.14 10.76
C VAL A 294 -5.91 -1.77 11.07
N ASP A 295 -5.83 -1.35 12.32
CA ASP A 295 -6.34 -0.05 12.77
C ASP A 295 -5.27 1.04 12.72
N VAL A 296 -4.02 0.68 13.01
CA VAL A 296 -2.89 1.60 13.10
C VAL A 296 -1.73 1.16 12.21
N GLY A 297 -1.21 2.07 11.40
CA GLY A 297 0.02 1.86 10.64
C GLY A 297 1.16 2.63 11.28
N LEU A 298 2.10 1.95 11.96
CA LEU A 298 3.29 2.59 12.54
C LEU A 298 4.38 2.74 11.49
N GLY A 299 4.95 3.93 11.36
CA GLY A 299 5.90 4.27 10.32
C GLY A 299 6.92 5.34 10.69
N THR A 300 7.69 5.75 9.69
CA THR A 300 8.68 6.82 9.83
C THR A 300 8.46 7.91 8.80
N ASP A 301 8.72 9.16 9.18
CA ASP A 301 8.68 10.32 8.29
C ASP A 301 10.01 11.08 8.36
N THR A 302 10.76 11.06 7.26
CA THR A 302 12.00 11.85 7.08
C THR A 302 11.72 13.07 6.19
N GLY A 303 11.15 12.82 5.01
CA GLY A 303 10.80 13.83 4.02
C GLY A 303 9.36 13.75 3.54
N GLY A 304 8.45 13.18 4.34
CA GLY A 304 7.05 12.95 3.96
C GLY A 304 6.58 11.51 4.08
N SER A 305 7.41 10.61 4.62
CA SER A 305 7.16 9.17 4.53
C SER A 305 5.99 8.63 5.36
N VAL A 306 5.33 9.45 6.18
CA VAL A 306 3.99 9.18 6.74
C VAL A 306 2.93 10.06 6.07
N ARG A 307 3.27 11.34 5.83
CA ARG A 307 2.33 12.33 5.29
C ARG A 307 1.87 12.05 3.86
N VAL A 308 2.79 11.62 3.00
CA VAL A 308 2.52 11.29 1.60
C VAL A 308 1.61 10.07 1.48
N PRO A 309 1.90 8.91 2.12
CA PRO A 309 0.97 7.80 2.08
C PRO A 309 -0.37 8.12 2.77
N ALA A 310 -0.40 8.95 3.81
CA ALA A 310 -1.66 9.42 4.39
C ALA A 310 -2.50 10.19 3.35
N SER A 311 -1.88 11.10 2.62
CA SER A 311 -2.51 11.85 1.52
C SER A 311 -3.05 10.93 0.42
N TYR A 312 -2.20 10.03 -0.08
CA TYR A 312 -2.49 9.19 -1.25
C TYR A 312 -3.48 8.05 -0.95
N CYS A 313 -3.51 7.54 0.29
CA CYS A 313 -4.41 6.47 0.69
C CYS A 313 -5.70 6.98 1.35
N GLY A 314 -5.88 8.30 1.48
CA GLY A 314 -7.07 8.87 2.12
C GLY A 314 -7.13 8.59 3.63
N LEU A 315 -6.00 8.66 4.31
CA LEU A 315 -5.88 8.38 5.74
C LEU A 315 -5.56 9.63 6.54
N PHE A 316 -5.82 9.55 7.84
CA PHE A 316 -5.21 10.44 8.81
C PHE A 316 -3.77 9.98 9.06
N GLY A 317 -2.87 10.92 9.29
CA GLY A 317 -1.49 10.59 9.64
C GLY A 317 -0.75 11.71 10.34
N ILE A 318 0.24 11.38 11.16
CA ILE A 318 1.05 12.35 11.89
C ILE A 318 2.54 12.12 11.71
N ARG A 319 3.25 13.20 11.40
CA ARG A 319 4.68 13.38 11.65
C ARG A 319 4.80 14.17 12.97
N PRO A 320 5.30 13.59 14.07
CA PRO A 320 5.51 14.36 15.29
C PRO A 320 6.65 15.38 15.18
N THR A 321 6.77 16.24 16.18
CA THR A 321 7.95 17.03 16.47
C THR A 321 9.17 16.10 16.52
N HIS A 322 10.28 16.52 15.92
CA HIS A 322 11.48 15.71 15.90
C HIS A 322 11.95 15.39 17.32
N GLY A 323 12.16 14.11 17.62
CA GLY A 323 12.55 13.63 18.94
C GLY A 323 11.41 13.45 19.95
N ALA A 324 10.16 13.81 19.64
CA ALA A 324 9.03 13.64 20.57
C ALA A 324 8.71 12.15 20.84
N VAL A 325 8.88 11.30 19.84
CA VAL A 325 8.79 9.84 19.97
C VAL A 325 10.17 9.25 19.69
N SER A 326 10.64 8.36 20.57
CA SER A 326 11.97 7.76 20.45
C SER A 326 12.09 6.93 19.16
N ALA A 327 13.13 7.23 18.37
CA ALA A 327 13.53 6.45 17.19
C ALA A 327 14.54 5.33 17.52
N ALA A 328 14.78 5.03 18.81
CA ALA A 328 15.69 3.95 19.18
C ALA A 328 15.15 2.60 18.67
N GLY A 329 16.03 1.75 18.11
CA GLY A 329 15.63 0.50 17.48
C GLY A 329 14.88 0.69 16.16
N VAL A 330 14.99 1.85 15.52
CA VAL A 330 14.55 2.08 14.15
C VAL A 330 15.78 2.13 13.24
N VAL A 331 15.77 1.44 12.11
CA VAL A 331 16.80 1.59 11.07
C VAL A 331 16.75 3.02 10.55
N PRO A 332 17.79 3.84 10.79
CA PRO A 332 17.76 5.26 10.47
C PRO A 332 17.93 5.49 8.96
N LEU A 333 17.48 6.64 8.45
CA LEU A 333 17.83 7.14 7.13
C LEU A 333 18.64 8.43 7.26
N ALA A 334 18.10 9.42 7.96
CA ALA A 334 18.74 10.69 8.24
C ALA A 334 18.34 11.13 9.66
N PRO A 335 19.11 10.74 10.70
CA PRO A 335 18.72 10.89 12.10
C PRO A 335 18.26 12.30 12.51
N SER A 336 18.79 13.35 11.88
CA SER A 336 18.38 14.74 12.13
C SER A 336 16.95 15.07 11.68
N PHE A 337 16.30 14.18 10.93
CA PHE A 337 15.02 14.40 10.26
C PHE A 337 14.01 13.30 10.56
N ASP A 338 14.48 12.09 10.86
CA ASP A 338 13.67 10.91 11.10
C ASP A 338 12.75 11.08 12.31
N THR A 339 11.48 10.78 12.12
CA THR A 339 10.46 10.79 13.17
C THR A 339 9.66 9.50 13.12
N VAL A 340 9.23 9.01 14.28
CA VAL A 340 8.26 7.91 14.38
C VAL A 340 6.86 8.50 14.31
N GLY A 341 6.10 8.12 13.29
CA GLY A 341 4.73 8.60 13.06
C GLY A 341 3.77 7.44 12.81
N TRP A 342 2.48 7.73 12.70
CA TRP A 342 1.46 6.70 12.49
C TRP A 342 0.32 7.18 11.59
N LEU A 343 -0.43 6.23 11.05
CA LEU A 343 -1.60 6.41 10.18
C LEU A 343 -2.81 5.67 10.71
N THR A 344 -4.01 6.22 10.50
CA THR A 344 -5.30 5.65 10.93
C THR A 344 -6.41 6.02 9.94
N ARG A 345 -7.55 5.30 9.99
CA ARG A 345 -8.75 5.63 9.19
C ARG A 345 -9.55 6.80 9.77
N ASP A 346 -9.45 7.03 11.08
CA ASP A 346 -10.17 8.08 11.79
C ASP A 346 -9.24 8.90 12.72
N ALA A 347 -9.69 10.10 13.06
CA ALA A 347 -8.92 11.04 13.89
C ALA A 347 -8.88 10.63 15.37
N ASP A 348 -9.90 9.94 15.87
CA ASP A 348 -9.98 9.54 17.28
C ASP A 348 -8.91 8.49 17.60
N THR A 349 -8.77 7.46 16.75
CA THR A 349 -7.70 6.46 16.83
C THR A 349 -6.33 7.13 16.69
N LEU A 350 -6.18 8.10 15.78
CA LEU A 350 -4.94 8.87 15.65
C LEU A 350 -4.56 9.56 16.97
N ALA A 351 -5.54 10.18 17.63
CA ALA A 351 -5.36 10.89 18.89
C ALA A 351 -5.11 9.94 20.07
N GLN A 352 -5.78 8.79 20.14
CA GLN A 352 -5.56 7.77 21.16
C GLN A 352 -4.13 7.23 21.11
N VAL A 353 -3.61 6.92 19.92
CA VAL A 353 -2.20 6.53 19.74
C VAL A 353 -1.27 7.67 20.15
N GLY A 354 -1.61 8.91 19.83
CA GLY A 354 -0.87 10.10 20.27
C GLY A 354 -0.82 10.26 21.78
N ALA A 355 -1.90 9.95 22.50
CA ALA A 355 -1.92 10.01 23.97
C ALA A 355 -0.94 9.01 24.62
N VAL A 356 -0.65 7.90 23.94
CA VAL A 356 0.31 6.87 24.35
C VAL A 356 1.75 7.25 23.99
N LEU A 357 1.98 7.69 22.74
CA LEU A 357 3.34 7.86 22.21
C LEU A 357 3.95 9.24 22.46
N LEU A 358 3.14 10.30 22.51
CA LEU A 358 3.64 11.67 22.63
C LEU A 358 3.82 12.05 24.10
N PRO A 359 4.80 12.89 24.44
CA PRO A 359 4.82 13.54 25.75
C PRO A 359 3.56 14.40 25.94
N ALA A 360 3.19 14.66 27.19
CA ALA A 360 2.21 15.71 27.47
C ALA A 360 2.78 17.06 27.04
N ASP A 361 1.99 17.90 26.37
CA ASP A 361 2.41 19.22 25.91
C ASP A 361 2.60 20.15 27.13
N PRO A 362 3.83 20.42 27.61
CA PRO A 362 4.04 21.30 28.74
C PRO A 362 4.00 22.72 28.17
N ALA A 363 2.84 23.38 28.28
CA ALA A 363 2.60 24.78 27.86
C ALA A 363 2.31 25.06 26.36
N ALA A 364 1.80 24.11 25.58
CA ALA A 364 1.28 24.45 24.25
C ALA A 364 -0.03 25.28 24.37
N GLY A 365 0.01 26.53 23.91
CA GLY A 365 -1.20 27.34 23.75
C GLY A 365 -2.13 26.74 22.71
N ALA A 366 -3.45 26.90 22.90
CA ALA A 366 -4.42 26.46 21.92
C ALA A 366 -4.17 27.13 20.55
N PRO A 367 -4.39 26.42 19.42
CA PRO A 367 -4.37 27.03 18.10
C PRO A 367 -5.28 28.26 18.03
N THR A 368 -4.80 29.36 17.45
CA THR A 368 -5.49 30.65 17.42
C THR A 368 -5.91 31.08 16.02
N ARG A 369 -5.26 30.56 14.98
CA ARG A 369 -5.54 30.88 13.58
C ARG A 369 -5.02 29.84 12.61
N LEU A 370 -5.62 29.79 11.43
CA LEU A 370 -5.10 29.09 10.27
C LEU A 370 -4.34 30.09 9.38
N LEU A 371 -3.13 29.72 8.95
CA LEU A 371 -2.33 30.47 8.00
C LEU A 371 -2.23 29.65 6.70
N VAL A 372 -2.55 30.24 5.56
CA VAL A 372 -2.34 29.64 4.24
C VAL A 372 -1.23 30.39 3.53
N ALA A 373 -0.23 29.66 3.08
CA ALA A 373 0.89 30.21 2.34
C ALA A 373 0.72 29.93 0.85
N ASP A 374 0.46 30.97 0.06
CA ASP A 374 0.10 30.81 -1.35
C ASP A 374 1.25 30.22 -2.18
N ASP A 375 2.52 30.43 -1.79
CA ASP A 375 3.68 29.81 -2.40
C ASP A 375 3.76 28.29 -2.17
N LEU A 376 3.32 27.81 -1.01
CA LEU A 376 3.17 26.37 -0.78
C LEU A 376 2.00 25.80 -1.60
N VAL A 377 0.86 26.48 -1.64
CA VAL A 377 -0.28 26.04 -2.45
C VAL A 377 0.09 25.96 -3.94
N ALA A 378 0.84 26.94 -4.44
CA ALA A 378 1.29 27.00 -5.83
C ALA A 378 2.36 25.93 -6.18
N ALA A 379 2.97 25.26 -5.20
CA ALA A 379 3.87 24.13 -5.44
C ALA A 379 3.13 22.82 -5.77
N ALA A 380 1.81 22.78 -5.59
CA ALA A 380 0.96 21.67 -6.01
C ALA A 380 0.37 21.89 -7.41
N GLU A 381 -0.24 20.85 -7.98
CA GLU A 381 -1.08 20.96 -9.18
C GLU A 381 -2.20 22.00 -8.93
N PRO A 382 -2.57 22.82 -9.93
CA PRO A 382 -3.61 23.85 -9.77
C PRO A 382 -4.93 23.32 -9.21
N GLU A 383 -5.34 22.10 -9.60
CA GLU A 383 -6.56 21.45 -9.13
C GLU A 383 -6.50 21.11 -7.63
N VAL A 384 -5.32 20.80 -7.11
CA VAL A 384 -5.10 20.58 -5.67
C VAL A 384 -5.24 21.90 -4.91
N GLY A 385 -4.68 22.98 -5.45
CA GLY A 385 -4.85 24.32 -4.88
C GLY A 385 -6.30 24.78 -4.88
N ALA A 386 -7.03 24.53 -5.96
CA ALA A 386 -8.46 24.83 -6.07
C ALA A 386 -9.30 24.01 -5.07
N ALA A 387 -9.00 22.71 -4.92
CA ALA A 387 -9.67 21.85 -3.94
C ALA A 387 -9.43 22.31 -2.50
N LEU A 388 -8.19 22.71 -2.16
CA LEU A 388 -7.88 23.27 -0.85
C LEU A 388 -8.66 24.57 -0.60
N ALA A 389 -8.70 25.48 -1.57
CA ALA A 389 -9.44 26.73 -1.46
C ALA A 389 -10.95 26.49 -1.22
N ALA A 390 -11.52 25.45 -1.83
CA ALA A 390 -12.92 25.07 -1.65
C ALA A 390 -13.22 24.52 -0.25
N VAL A 391 -12.30 23.75 0.35
CA VAL A 391 -12.50 23.11 1.68
C VAL A 391 -12.15 24.05 2.84
N LEU A 392 -11.28 25.04 2.61
CA LEU A 392 -10.74 25.92 3.64
C LEU A 392 -11.81 26.64 4.50
N PRO A 393 -12.92 27.18 3.95
CA PRO A 393 -13.97 27.81 4.77
C PRO A 393 -14.65 26.82 5.73
N ALA A 394 -14.95 25.61 5.25
CA ALA A 394 -15.56 24.56 6.08
C ALA A 394 -14.61 24.09 7.17
N LEU A 395 -13.32 23.89 6.84
CA LEU A 395 -12.28 23.59 7.81
C LEU A 395 -12.18 24.66 8.89
N ALA A 396 -12.09 25.94 8.50
CA ALA A 396 -12.00 27.07 9.42
C ALA A 396 -13.21 27.16 10.37
N ALA A 397 -14.42 26.95 9.84
CA ALA A 397 -15.65 26.90 10.62
C ALA A 397 -15.65 25.72 11.62
N ALA A 398 -15.23 24.53 11.18
CA ALA A 398 -15.16 23.32 12.01
C ALA A 398 -14.29 23.48 13.25
N VAL A 399 -13.14 24.15 13.06
CA VAL A 399 -12.18 24.35 14.15
C VAL A 399 -12.41 25.65 14.91
N GLY A 400 -13.31 26.52 14.43
CA GLY A 400 -13.61 27.82 15.03
C GLY A 400 -12.44 28.82 14.96
N LEU A 401 -11.59 28.73 13.93
CA LEU A 401 -10.38 29.57 13.81
C LEU A 401 -10.45 30.48 12.57
N PRO A 402 -10.01 31.74 12.68
CA PRO A 402 -9.90 32.62 11.53
C PRO A 402 -8.76 32.19 10.60
N THR A 403 -8.97 32.40 9.30
CA THR A 403 -7.96 32.13 8.26
C THR A 403 -7.22 33.42 7.87
N ARG A 404 -5.91 33.32 7.61
CA ARG A 404 -5.10 34.38 7.02
C ARG A 404 -4.29 33.82 5.85
N HIS A 405 -4.25 34.56 4.75
CA HIS A 405 -3.34 34.27 3.63
C HIS A 405 -2.07 35.11 3.74
N VAL A 406 -0.95 34.50 3.34
CA VAL A 406 0.31 35.21 3.10
C VAL A 406 0.83 34.79 1.72
N PRO A 407 1.30 35.75 0.89
CA PRO A 407 1.75 35.42 -0.46
C PRO A 407 2.92 34.44 -0.48
N ARG A 408 3.87 34.59 0.46
CA ARG A 408 5.08 33.77 0.52
C ARG A 408 5.52 33.52 1.96
N VAL A 409 5.47 32.28 2.43
CA VAL A 409 6.09 31.91 3.73
C VAL A 409 7.59 31.70 3.58
N ALA A 410 8.05 31.20 2.43
CA ALA A 410 9.46 30.95 2.17
C ALA A 410 10.18 32.13 1.50
N GLY A 411 9.49 33.26 1.30
CA GLY A 411 10.05 34.44 0.60
C GLY A 411 10.49 34.15 -0.84
N GLY A 412 9.95 33.11 -1.49
CA GLY A 412 10.36 32.67 -2.83
C GLY A 412 11.58 31.73 -2.85
N ARG A 413 11.95 31.12 -1.71
CA ARG A 413 13.14 30.26 -1.57
C ARG A 413 12.81 28.77 -1.37
N LEU A 414 11.66 28.31 -1.86
CA LEU A 414 11.27 26.90 -1.72
C LEU A 414 12.28 25.95 -2.38
N ASP A 415 12.91 26.36 -3.48
CA ASP A 415 13.97 25.59 -4.15
C ASP A 415 15.24 25.45 -3.30
N ASP A 416 15.60 26.51 -2.56
CA ASP A 416 16.71 26.44 -1.58
C ASP A 416 16.38 25.45 -0.47
N TRP A 417 15.11 25.44 0.00
CA TRP A 417 14.67 24.57 1.07
C TRP A 417 14.76 23.11 0.66
N VAL A 418 14.20 22.74 -0.50
CA VAL A 418 14.26 21.36 -0.98
C VAL A 418 15.70 20.92 -1.28
N THR A 419 16.53 21.83 -1.81
CA THR A 419 17.95 21.56 -2.06
C THR A 419 18.70 21.30 -0.75
N ALA A 420 18.52 22.17 0.24
CA ALA A 420 19.12 22.02 1.56
C ALA A 420 18.64 20.75 2.26
N PHE A 421 17.36 20.41 2.16
CA PHE A 421 16.82 19.16 2.69
C PHE A 421 17.52 17.96 2.05
N ARG A 422 17.59 17.89 0.72
CA ARG A 422 18.22 16.77 0.00
C ARG A 422 19.71 16.63 0.32
N GLN A 423 20.43 17.73 0.47
CA GLN A 423 21.86 17.71 0.80
C GLN A 423 22.12 17.25 2.24
N ASN A 424 21.37 17.77 3.23
CA ASN A 424 21.50 17.29 4.61
C ASN A 424 21.07 15.82 4.73
N GLN A 425 19.91 15.45 4.17
CA GLN A 425 19.40 14.07 4.19
C GLN A 425 20.37 13.12 3.49
N GLY A 426 20.84 13.46 2.30
CA GLY A 426 21.78 12.64 1.53
C GLY A 426 23.08 12.44 2.27
N TRP A 427 23.66 13.50 2.83
CA TRP A 427 24.87 13.39 3.64
C TRP A 427 24.70 12.40 4.80
N GLU A 428 23.61 12.51 5.57
CA GLU A 428 23.34 11.59 6.68
C GLU A 428 23.01 10.17 6.23
N ALA A 429 22.29 10.00 5.12
CA ALA A 429 22.00 8.68 4.54
C ALA A 429 23.28 7.97 4.10
N ASN A 430 24.19 8.69 3.45
CA ASN A 430 25.50 8.15 3.06
C ASN A 430 26.38 7.86 4.29
N ALA A 431 26.38 8.74 5.30
CA ALA A 431 27.09 8.48 6.55
C ALA A 431 26.56 7.24 7.28
N THR A 432 25.25 6.99 7.20
CA THR A 432 24.59 5.87 7.88
C THR A 432 24.79 4.55 7.14
N HIS A 433 24.56 4.52 5.82
CA HIS A 433 24.49 3.28 5.05
C HIS A 433 25.46 3.20 3.88
N GLY A 434 26.20 4.27 3.57
CA GLY A 434 27.08 4.33 2.39
C GLY A 434 28.14 3.23 2.37
N ALA A 435 28.69 2.86 3.53
CA ALA A 435 29.63 1.74 3.65
C ALA A 435 28.97 0.39 3.31
N TRP A 436 27.75 0.15 3.81
CA TRP A 436 27.00 -1.07 3.49
C TRP A 436 26.63 -1.11 2.00
N VAL A 437 26.19 0.01 1.43
CA VAL A 437 25.86 0.13 0.00
C VAL A 437 27.09 -0.14 -0.88
N ALA A 438 28.25 0.39 -0.51
CA ALA A 438 29.50 0.17 -1.25
C ALA A 438 29.96 -1.30 -1.19
N ALA A 439 29.72 -1.99 -0.06
CA ALA A 439 30.04 -3.41 0.12
C ALA A 439 29.10 -4.35 -0.65
N HIS A 440 27.90 -3.88 -1.05
CA HIS A 440 26.86 -4.70 -1.67
C HIS A 440 26.40 -4.15 -3.04
N PRO A 441 27.30 -4.04 -4.03
CA PRO A 441 26.96 -3.48 -5.34
C PRO A 441 25.85 -4.29 -6.03
N GLY A 442 24.90 -3.58 -6.64
CA GLY A 442 23.80 -4.19 -7.40
C GLY A 442 22.61 -4.67 -6.56
N THR A 443 22.64 -4.50 -5.24
CA THR A 443 21.54 -4.93 -4.34
C THR A 443 20.41 -3.92 -4.21
N LEU A 444 20.66 -2.65 -4.55
CA LEU A 444 19.67 -1.58 -4.50
C LEU A 444 18.86 -1.48 -5.77
N GLY A 445 17.58 -1.12 -5.66
CA GLY A 445 16.75 -0.73 -6.79
C GLY A 445 17.28 0.55 -7.47
N PRO A 446 17.08 0.73 -8.79
CA PRO A 446 17.73 1.79 -9.57
C PRO A 446 17.52 3.20 -9.00
N GLY A 447 16.30 3.51 -8.55
CA GLY A 447 15.98 4.82 -7.97
C GLY A 447 16.64 5.07 -6.61
N VAL A 448 16.82 4.03 -5.79
CA VAL A 448 17.49 4.13 -4.49
C VAL A 448 19.00 4.19 -4.69
N ALA A 449 19.56 3.37 -5.59
CA ALA A 449 20.96 3.44 -6.00
C ALA A 449 21.35 4.84 -6.49
N ALA A 450 20.54 5.45 -7.37
CA ALA A 450 20.78 6.81 -7.86
C ALA A 450 20.78 7.86 -6.73
N ARG A 451 19.93 7.68 -5.71
CA ARG A 451 19.90 8.57 -4.54
C ARG A 451 21.12 8.41 -3.65
N PHE A 452 21.58 7.18 -3.42
CA PHE A 452 22.84 6.95 -2.70
C PHE A 452 24.06 7.46 -3.47
N ALA A 453 24.09 7.32 -4.79
CA ALA A 453 25.14 7.92 -5.62
C ALA A 453 25.17 9.46 -5.52
N ALA A 454 23.99 10.10 -5.58
CA ALA A 454 23.88 11.53 -5.37
C ALA A 454 24.25 11.96 -3.93
N ALA A 455 23.92 11.14 -2.94
CA ALA A 455 24.24 11.35 -1.53
C ALA A 455 25.76 11.28 -1.28
N ALA A 456 26.45 10.29 -1.86
CA ALA A 456 27.90 10.15 -1.79
C ALA A 456 28.66 11.31 -2.47
N ALA A 457 28.02 11.98 -3.43
CA ALA A 457 28.59 13.14 -4.13
C ALA A 457 28.39 14.48 -3.40
N VAL A 458 27.65 14.52 -2.27
CA VAL A 458 27.47 15.74 -1.49
C VAL A 458 28.81 16.16 -0.88
N THR A 459 29.27 17.36 -1.21
CA THR A 459 30.50 17.94 -0.67
C THR A 459 30.27 18.59 0.70
N GLU A 460 31.32 18.73 1.51
CA GLU A 460 31.23 19.47 2.77
C GLU A 460 30.77 20.92 2.58
N GLY A 461 31.17 21.57 1.47
CA GLY A 461 30.76 22.94 1.15
C GLY A 461 29.25 23.05 0.91
N GLN A 462 28.69 22.08 0.20
CA GLN A 462 27.24 21.95 0.03
C GLN A 462 26.55 21.67 1.38
N LEU A 463 27.08 20.75 2.19
CA LEU A 463 26.53 20.47 3.52
C LEU A 463 26.51 21.72 4.40
N ARG A 464 27.62 22.44 4.53
CA ARG A 464 27.68 23.69 5.32
C ARG A 464 26.65 24.71 4.85
N THR A 465 26.44 24.81 3.55
CA THR A 465 25.41 25.70 2.96
C THR A 465 24.00 25.23 3.30
N ALA A 466 23.75 23.94 3.13
CA ALA A 466 22.48 23.30 3.48
C ALA A 466 22.13 23.46 4.97
N GLN A 467 23.12 23.37 5.86
CA GLN A 467 22.95 23.58 7.30
C GLN A 467 22.59 25.03 7.64
N ARG A 468 23.20 26.02 6.96
CA ARG A 468 22.80 27.43 7.12
C ARG A 468 21.36 27.66 6.68
N VAL A 469 20.95 27.10 5.54
CA VAL A 469 19.56 27.17 5.06
C VAL A 469 18.62 26.50 6.06
N ARG A 470 18.99 25.35 6.63
CA ARG A 470 18.19 24.68 7.68
C ARG A 470 17.94 25.57 8.88
N THR A 471 18.94 26.29 9.37
CA THR A 471 18.77 27.29 10.45
C THR A 471 17.80 28.39 10.03
N GLN A 472 17.97 28.96 8.83
CA GLN A 472 17.05 29.99 8.32
C GLN A 472 15.61 29.51 8.22
N VAL A 473 15.38 28.27 7.78
CA VAL A 473 14.03 27.67 7.67
C VAL A 473 13.39 27.55 9.05
N ARG A 474 14.16 27.15 10.08
CA ARG A 474 13.67 27.10 11.47
C ARG A 474 13.23 28.46 11.96
N ASP A 475 14.02 29.50 11.72
CA ASP A 475 13.69 30.85 12.15
C ASP A 475 12.43 31.37 11.44
N ILE A 476 12.34 31.17 10.11
CA ILE A 476 11.20 31.60 9.29
C ILE A 476 9.92 30.89 9.73
N LEU A 477 9.93 29.56 9.82
CA LEU A 477 8.74 28.80 10.18
C LEU A 477 8.39 28.98 11.67
N GLY A 478 9.38 29.11 12.55
CA GLY A 478 9.17 29.43 13.96
C GLY A 478 8.45 30.76 14.14
N ALA A 479 8.86 31.80 13.39
CA ALA A 479 8.17 33.09 13.39
C ALA A 479 6.74 32.99 12.79
N ALA A 480 6.57 32.25 11.70
CA ALA A 480 5.27 32.06 11.05
C ALA A 480 4.26 31.31 11.92
N LEU A 481 4.73 30.38 12.77
CA LEU A 481 3.91 29.53 13.64
C LEU A 481 3.73 30.10 15.06
N ALA A 482 4.32 31.26 15.34
CA ALA A 482 4.21 31.91 16.64
C ALA A 482 2.75 32.22 17.01
N GLY A 483 2.49 32.28 18.32
CA GLY A 483 1.18 32.64 18.87
C GLY A 483 0.06 31.65 18.60
N GLY A 484 0.37 30.35 18.39
CA GLY A 484 -0.62 29.31 18.10
C GLY A 484 -1.10 29.32 16.65
N THR A 485 -0.31 29.85 15.73
CA THR A 485 -0.62 29.82 14.30
C THR A 485 -0.39 28.41 13.74
N VAL A 486 -1.36 27.87 13.01
CA VAL A 486 -1.24 26.59 12.30
C VAL A 486 -1.18 26.86 10.81
N LEU A 487 -0.09 26.46 10.17
CA LEU A 487 0.08 26.57 8.73
C LEU A 487 -0.68 25.43 8.03
N VAL A 488 -1.42 25.77 6.98
CA VAL A 488 -2.24 24.86 6.18
C VAL A 488 -1.68 24.81 4.76
N ALA A 489 -1.43 23.60 4.26
CA ALA A 489 -0.93 23.36 2.91
C ALA A 489 -1.44 22.01 2.36
N PRO A 490 -1.35 21.74 1.04
CA PRO A 490 -1.52 20.40 0.52
C PRO A 490 -0.46 19.43 1.11
N ALA A 491 -0.87 18.22 1.49
CA ALA A 491 0.04 17.20 2.00
C ALA A 491 0.86 16.51 0.89
N SER A 492 0.39 16.58 -0.36
CA SER A 492 1.09 16.14 -1.57
C SER A 492 0.77 17.07 -2.74
N SER A 493 1.64 17.08 -3.76
CA SER A 493 1.50 17.99 -4.90
C SER A 493 0.43 17.57 -5.90
N SER A 494 -0.03 16.33 -5.82
CA SER A 494 -1.02 15.72 -6.71
C SER A 494 -1.80 14.64 -5.95
N PRO A 495 -2.87 14.07 -6.53
CA PRO A 495 -3.32 12.71 -6.22
C PRO A 495 -2.24 11.65 -6.39
N ALA A 496 -2.48 10.46 -5.84
CA ALA A 496 -1.64 9.28 -6.01
C ALA A 496 -1.31 9.02 -7.50
N PRO A 497 -0.04 9.11 -7.91
CA PRO A 497 0.37 8.87 -9.30
C PRO A 497 0.10 7.43 -9.73
N ARG A 498 -0.18 7.22 -11.03
CA ARG A 498 -0.26 5.86 -11.58
C ARG A 498 1.12 5.21 -11.65
N MET A 499 1.16 3.91 -11.41
CA MET A 499 2.36 3.08 -11.48
C MET A 499 2.94 2.95 -12.89
N ASP A 500 2.14 3.16 -13.93
CA ASP A 500 2.56 3.07 -15.34
C ASP A 500 3.09 4.40 -15.91
N LEU A 501 3.08 5.49 -15.14
CA LEU A 501 3.62 6.78 -15.60
C LEU A 501 5.12 6.67 -15.92
N ALA A 502 5.53 7.44 -16.91
CA ALA A 502 6.94 7.62 -17.24
C ALA A 502 7.74 8.11 -16.03
N VAL A 503 9.01 7.68 -15.95
CA VAL A 503 9.88 7.94 -14.80
C VAL A 503 10.08 9.43 -14.55
N ASP A 504 10.27 10.22 -15.61
CA ASP A 504 10.45 11.68 -15.53
C ASP A 504 9.21 12.39 -14.95
N VAL A 505 8.00 11.91 -15.28
CA VAL A 505 6.74 12.43 -14.73
C VAL A 505 6.67 12.12 -13.23
N LYS A 506 6.97 10.89 -12.82
CA LYS A 506 7.01 10.49 -11.41
C LYS A 506 8.03 11.29 -10.62
N ASP A 507 9.20 11.55 -11.19
CA ASP A 507 10.25 12.34 -10.55
C ASP A 507 9.85 13.81 -10.38
N ARG A 508 9.16 14.41 -11.36
CA ARG A 508 8.60 15.77 -11.22
C ARG A 508 7.56 15.85 -10.11
N VAL A 509 6.60 14.92 -10.06
CA VAL A 509 5.59 14.86 -9.00
C VAL A 509 6.25 14.67 -7.64
N ARG A 510 7.23 13.76 -7.54
CA ARG A 510 7.99 13.54 -6.32
C ARG A 510 8.72 14.80 -5.88
N ALA A 511 9.36 15.52 -6.80
CA ALA A 511 10.07 16.76 -6.48
C ALA A 511 9.11 17.84 -5.93
N ALA A 512 7.97 18.05 -6.59
CA ALA A 512 6.94 18.98 -6.12
C ALA A 512 6.37 18.60 -4.75
N THR A 513 6.11 17.31 -4.51
CA THR A 513 5.69 16.81 -3.19
C THR A 513 6.78 17.00 -2.13
N LEU A 514 8.06 16.85 -2.50
CA LEU A 514 9.17 17.10 -1.58
C LEU A 514 9.30 18.60 -1.23
N THR A 515 9.00 19.50 -2.17
CA THR A 515 8.92 20.94 -1.91
C THR A 515 7.93 21.24 -0.79
N LEU A 516 6.72 20.67 -0.84
CA LEU A 516 5.69 20.83 0.20
C LEU A 516 6.10 20.27 1.57
N THR A 517 6.80 19.13 1.57
CA THR A 517 7.04 18.35 2.79
C THR A 517 8.36 18.67 3.49
N SER A 518 9.34 19.24 2.77
CA SER A 518 10.71 19.48 3.26
C SER A 518 10.81 20.51 4.38
N GLY A 519 9.99 21.57 4.37
CA GLY A 519 10.04 22.64 5.38
C GLY A 519 9.86 22.13 6.81
N ALA A 520 8.83 21.31 7.04
CA ALA A 520 8.61 20.68 8.35
C ALA A 520 9.74 19.72 8.76
N GLY A 521 10.38 19.05 7.78
CA GLY A 521 11.55 18.21 8.02
C GLY A 521 12.77 19.03 8.49
N LEU A 522 13.08 20.11 7.78
CA LEU A 522 14.18 21.03 8.12
C LEU A 522 14.00 21.65 9.50
N ALA A 523 12.77 22.06 9.82
CA ALA A 523 12.43 22.72 11.05
C ALA A 523 12.08 21.78 12.22
N GLY A 524 11.94 20.47 11.99
CA GLY A 524 11.61 19.50 13.03
C GLY A 524 10.18 19.63 13.56
N LEU A 525 9.25 20.10 12.74
CA LEU A 525 7.89 20.48 13.14
C LEU A 525 6.90 19.31 13.05
N PRO A 526 5.87 19.31 13.93
CA PRO A 526 4.77 18.37 13.84
C PRO A 526 3.82 18.74 12.69
N VAL A 527 3.28 17.70 12.05
CA VAL A 527 2.33 17.82 10.95
C VAL A 527 1.26 16.73 11.08
N VAL A 528 -0.01 17.11 11.04
CA VAL A 528 -1.14 16.19 10.93
C VAL A 528 -1.76 16.30 9.54
N VAL A 529 -1.97 15.18 8.87
CA VAL A 529 -2.63 15.08 7.57
C VAL A 529 -4.07 14.67 7.77
N LEU A 530 -4.99 15.39 7.11
CA LEU A 530 -6.42 15.13 7.07
C LEU A 530 -6.86 14.76 5.65
N PRO A 531 -7.58 13.67 5.41
CA PRO A 531 -8.00 13.25 4.07
C PRO A 531 -9.22 14.05 3.58
N MET A 532 -9.09 15.37 3.39
CA MET A 532 -10.24 16.26 3.12
C MET A 532 -10.46 16.61 1.65
N LEU A 533 -9.47 16.45 0.77
CA LEU A 533 -9.58 16.89 -0.63
C LEU A 533 -9.86 15.70 -1.55
N ARG A 534 -10.58 15.96 -2.65
CA ARG A 534 -10.68 15.05 -3.80
C ARG A 534 -10.24 15.78 -5.07
N VAL A 535 -9.30 15.18 -5.78
CA VAL A 535 -8.84 15.66 -7.10
C VAL A 535 -8.79 14.45 -8.03
N ARG A 536 -9.49 14.52 -9.17
CA ARG A 536 -9.62 13.39 -10.12
C ARG A 536 -10.07 12.11 -9.42
N ASP A 537 -11.13 12.24 -8.62
CA ASP A 537 -11.77 11.21 -7.78
C ASP A 537 -10.87 10.47 -6.81
N ARG A 538 -9.67 10.97 -6.56
CA ARG A 538 -8.70 10.40 -5.63
C ARG A 538 -8.43 11.35 -4.46
N PRO A 539 -8.11 10.83 -3.27
CA PRO A 539 -7.86 11.67 -2.12
C PRO A 539 -6.56 12.47 -2.30
N VAL A 540 -6.57 13.66 -1.71
CA VAL A 540 -5.38 14.44 -1.38
C VAL A 540 -5.55 14.98 0.04
N GLY A 541 -4.50 14.86 0.84
CA GLY A 541 -4.51 15.29 2.22
C GLY A 541 -4.30 16.80 2.37
N VAL A 542 -4.88 17.38 3.42
CA VAL A 542 -4.55 18.70 3.95
C VAL A 542 -3.57 18.52 5.09
N ALA A 543 -2.41 19.17 5.02
CA ALA A 543 -1.42 19.19 6.08
C ALA A 543 -1.68 20.39 7.01
N LEU A 544 -1.89 20.11 8.29
CA LEU A 544 -1.85 21.08 9.38
C LEU A 544 -0.46 21.04 10.01
N ILE A 545 0.28 22.14 10.00
CA ILE A 545 1.65 22.23 10.49
C ILE A 545 1.66 23.12 11.73
N GLY A 546 2.05 22.57 12.87
CA GLY A 546 2.12 23.26 14.15
C GLY A 546 3.55 23.66 14.54
N ALA A 547 3.68 24.43 15.61
CA ALA A 547 4.99 24.70 16.22
C ALA A 547 5.56 23.44 16.89
N ALA A 548 6.88 23.37 17.05
CA ALA A 548 7.51 22.27 17.76
C ALA A 548 6.96 22.13 19.18
N GLY A 549 6.61 20.92 19.59
CA GLY A 549 6.04 20.60 20.90
C GLY A 549 4.53 20.84 21.04
N THR A 550 3.81 21.12 19.95
CA THR A 550 2.34 21.29 19.96
C THR A 550 1.60 20.08 19.39
N ASP A 551 2.20 18.89 19.47
CA ASP A 551 1.74 17.67 18.83
C ASP A 551 0.33 17.26 19.26
N ARG A 552 0.05 17.22 20.58
CA ARG A 552 -1.28 16.83 21.09
C ARG A 552 -2.32 17.90 20.78
N ALA A 553 -1.96 19.19 20.88
CA ALA A 553 -2.83 20.28 20.47
C ALA A 553 -3.22 20.19 18.98
N LEU A 554 -2.29 19.78 18.12
CA LEU A 554 -2.52 19.60 16.68
C LEU A 554 -3.42 18.38 16.40
N LEU A 555 -3.24 17.27 17.12
CA LEU A 555 -4.15 16.11 17.06
C LEU A 555 -5.57 16.46 17.54
N ALA A 556 -5.70 17.27 18.60
CA ALA A 556 -6.99 17.73 19.08
C ALA A 556 -7.68 18.67 18.05
N LEU A 557 -6.91 19.52 17.36
CA LEU A 557 -7.41 20.34 16.26
C LEU A 557 -7.89 19.48 15.09
N ALA A 558 -7.10 18.46 14.71
CA ALA A 558 -7.44 17.50 13.67
C ALA A 558 -8.73 16.72 13.98
N THR A 559 -8.93 16.33 15.24
CA THR A 559 -10.16 15.66 15.69
C THR A 559 -11.39 16.55 15.52
N ARG A 560 -11.30 17.84 15.87
CA ARG A 560 -12.38 18.81 15.61
C ARG A 560 -12.61 19.05 14.12
N ALA A 561 -11.54 19.12 13.33
CA ALA A 561 -11.64 19.28 11.88
C ALA A 561 -12.32 18.08 11.21
N ALA A 562 -12.04 16.86 11.69
CA ALA A 562 -12.61 15.63 11.15
C ALA A 562 -14.15 15.59 11.26
N ALA A 563 -14.74 16.25 12.27
CA ALA A 563 -16.19 16.35 12.42
C ALA A 563 -16.89 17.14 11.30
N ALA A 564 -16.15 17.97 10.55
CA ALA A 564 -16.67 18.67 9.38
C ALA A 564 -16.37 17.95 8.05
N CYS A 565 -15.68 16.82 8.09
CA CYS A 565 -15.58 15.93 6.95
C CYS A 565 -16.80 15.01 6.92
N PRO A 566 -17.55 14.95 5.80
CA PRO A 566 -18.47 13.84 5.61
C PRO A 566 -17.68 12.51 5.61
N PRO A 567 -18.20 11.43 6.21
CA PRO A 567 -17.53 10.14 6.19
C PRO A 567 -17.31 9.71 4.74
N GLN A 568 -16.06 9.40 4.40
CA GLN A 568 -15.73 8.82 3.10
C GLN A 568 -16.26 7.39 3.08
N GLN A 569 -17.43 7.19 2.47
CA GLN A 569 -17.85 5.84 2.07
C GLN A 569 -16.81 5.34 1.07
N ALA A 570 -16.05 4.32 1.46
CA ALA A 570 -15.43 3.45 0.48
C ALA A 570 -16.56 2.95 -0.42
N HIS A 571 -16.43 3.13 -1.74
CA HIS A 571 -17.35 2.51 -2.67
C HIS A 571 -17.37 1.00 -2.39
N THR A 572 -18.41 0.52 -1.73
CA THR A 572 -18.88 -0.84 -1.92
C THR A 572 -19.27 -0.92 -3.39
N ALA A 573 -18.43 -1.55 -4.20
CA ALA A 573 -18.82 -1.92 -5.55
C ALA A 573 -19.93 -2.96 -5.41
N ASP A 574 -21.16 -2.54 -5.71
CA ASP A 574 -22.31 -3.42 -5.98
C ASP A 574 -22.09 -4.22 -7.27
#